data_AF-A0A967AUX4-F1
#
_entry.id   AF-A0A967AUX4-F1
#
_cell.length_a   1.000
_cell.length_b   1.000
_cell.length_c   1.000
_cell.angle_alpha   90.00
_cell.angle_beta   90.00
_cell.angle_gamma   90.00
#
_symmetry.space_group_name_H-M   'P 1'
#
loop_
_entity.id
_entity.type
_entity.pdbx_description
1 polymer ?
#
loop_
_entity_poly.entity_id
_entity_poly.type
_entity_poly.pdbx_seq_one_letter_code
_entity_poly.pdbx_strand_id
1 'polypeptide(L)' 'MKTMTCNQLGGACDQAFHAETFEEIAELSKKHGMEMFQKGDEAHLAAMGKMQELMKTPEAMQTWFDNKRKEFEALPENQ' A
#
# COMPACT_ATOMS: atom_id res chain seq x y z
N MET A 1 12.45 12.36 2.17
CA MET A 1 11.06 11.87 1.93
C MET A 1 11.01 11.06 0.65
N LYS A 2 10.21 9.99 0.59
CA LYS A 2 10.10 9.12 -0.60
C LYS A 2 8.66 9.03 -1.08
N THR A 3 8.48 8.71 -2.37
CA THR A 3 7.16 8.58 -3.00
C THR A 3 6.83 7.14 -3.37
N MET A 4 5.68 6.63 -2.92
CA MET A 4 5.06 5.43 -3.49
C MET A 4 3.61 5.72 -3.85
N THR A 5 3.12 5.04 -4.87
CA THR A 5 1.72 5.10 -5.29
C THR A 5 0.87 4.06 -4.57
N CYS A 6 -0.43 4.30 -4.52
CA CYS A 6 -1.41 3.32 -4.03
C CYS A 6 -1.24 1.96 -4.74
N ASN A 7 -1.02 1.94 -6.05
CA ASN A 7 -0.75 0.73 -6.83
C ASN A 7 0.51 -0.01 -6.34
N GLN A 8 1.62 0.71 -6.16
CA GLN A 8 2.87 0.13 -5.63
C GLN A 8 2.68 -0.47 -4.21
N LEU A 9 1.76 0.08 -3.42
CA LEU A 9 1.42 -0.39 -2.08
C LEU A 9 0.28 -1.43 -2.07
N GLY A 10 -0.09 -1.98 -3.23
CA GLY A 10 -1.09 -3.05 -3.35
C GLY A 10 -2.54 -2.57 -3.44
N GLY A 11 -2.77 -1.28 -3.66
CA GLY A 11 -4.06 -0.70 -3.98
C GLY A 11 -4.33 -0.65 -5.49
N ALA A 12 -5.29 0.18 -5.90
CA ALA A 12 -5.88 0.11 -7.24
C ALA A 12 -5.65 1.34 -8.13
N CYS A 13 -5.04 2.41 -7.60
CA CYS A 13 -4.85 3.66 -8.35
C CYS A 13 -3.42 4.21 -8.21
N ASP A 14 -3.11 5.27 -8.96
CA ASP A 14 -1.77 5.88 -8.96
C ASP A 14 -1.65 7.08 -8.00
N GLN A 15 -2.50 7.15 -6.98
CA GLN A 15 -2.41 8.19 -5.95
C GLN A 15 -1.04 8.14 -5.29
N ALA A 16 -0.25 9.20 -5.44
CA ALA A 16 1.09 9.31 -4.90
C ALA A 16 1.06 9.73 -3.42
N PHE A 17 1.70 8.94 -2.58
CA PHE A 17 1.92 9.22 -1.17
C PHE A 17 3.38 9.57 -0.92
N HIS A 18 3.61 10.48 0.01
CA HIS A 18 4.93 10.95 0.40
C HIS A 18 5.10 10.73 1.89
N ALA A 19 6.17 10.08 2.30
CA ALA A 19 6.48 9.85 3.71
C ALA A 19 7.99 9.75 3.96
N GLU A 20 8.38 9.83 5.22
CA GLU A 20 9.76 9.59 5.66
C GLU A 20 10.00 8.10 5.93
N THR A 21 9.00 7.41 6.47
CA THR A 21 9.07 5.99 6.80
C THR A 21 8.07 5.14 6.01
N PHE A 22 8.37 3.84 5.90
CA PHE A 22 7.44 2.88 5.31
C PHE A 22 6.16 2.72 6.13
N GLU A 23 6.25 2.87 7.46
CA GLU A 23 5.09 2.78 8.35
C GLU A 23 4.10 3.92 8.07
N GLU A 24 4.60 5.16 7.95
CA GLU A 24 3.78 6.31 7.58
C GLU A 24 3.13 6.14 6.20
N ILE A 25 3.87 5.69 5.19
CA ILE A 25 3.29 5.53 3.84
C ILE A 25 2.26 4.40 3.78
N ALA A 26 2.46 3.35 4.57
CA ALA A 26 1.49 2.26 4.72
C ALA A 26 0.20 2.76 5.40
N GLU A 27 0.31 3.61 6.43
CA GLU A 27 -0.85 4.24 7.06
C GLU A 27 -1.60 5.17 6.11
N LEU A 28 -0.89 5.98 5.31
CA LEU A 28 -1.48 6.83 4.28
C LEU A 28 -2.26 6.00 3.25
N SER A 29 -1.65 4.93 2.74
CA SER A 29 -2.29 4.01 1.80
C SER A 29 -3.51 3.32 2.40
N LYS A 30 -3.43 2.89 3.68
CA LYS A 30 -4.54 2.29 4.40
C LYS A 30 -5.71 3.26 4.58
N LYS A 31 -5.42 4.51 4.97
CA LYS A 31 -6.44 5.56 5.12
C LYS A 31 -7.12 5.85 3.80
N HIS A 32 -6.35 5.95 2.71
CA HIS A 32 -6.88 6.10 1.37
C HIS A 32 -7.76 4.91 0.96
N GLY A 33 -7.31 3.68 1.18
CA GLY A 33 -8.09 2.47 0.91
C GLY A 33 -9.40 2.43 1.71
N MET A 34 -9.41 2.84 2.98
CA MET A 34 -10.63 2.95 3.79
C MET A 34 -11.60 3.99 3.25
N GLU A 35 -11.11 5.13 2.75
CA GLU A 35 -11.96 6.14 2.12
C GLU A 35 -12.60 5.61 0.83
N MET A 36 -11.82 4.91 -0.01
CA MET A 36 -12.32 4.31 -1.25
C MET A 36 -13.32 3.18 -0.97
N PHE A 37 -13.09 2.40 0.11
CA PHE A 37 -14.05 1.41 0.59
C PHE A 37 -15.38 2.04 0.98
N GLN A 38 -15.37 3.16 1.72
CA GLN A 38 -16.59 3.88 2.10
C GLN A 38 -17.31 4.48 0.90
N LYS A 39 -16.56 4.92 -0.12
CA LYS A 39 -17.10 5.41 -1.39
C LYS A 39 -17.64 4.30 -2.30
N GLY A 40 -17.36 3.03 -1.98
CA GLY A 40 -17.77 1.89 -2.79
C GLY A 40 -16.99 1.75 -4.10
N ASP A 41 -15.73 2.21 -4.13
CA ASP A 41 -14.89 2.11 -5.32
C ASP A 41 -14.54 0.64 -5.62
N GLU A 42 -15.06 0.12 -6.73
CA GLU A 42 -14.94 -1.30 -7.10
C GLU A 42 -13.48 -1.74 -7.28
N ALA A 43 -12.62 -0.85 -7.80
CA ALA A 43 -11.22 -1.17 -8.03
C ALA A 43 -10.47 -1.36 -6.69
N HIS A 44 -10.68 -0.45 -5.74
CA HIS A 44 -10.11 -0.56 -4.39
C HIS A 44 -10.70 -1.73 -3.60
N LEU A 45 -12.00 -2.02 -3.76
CA LEU A 45 -12.63 -3.21 -3.16
C LEU A 45 -11.99 -4.50 -3.67
N ALA A 46 -11.72 -4.60 -4.97
CA ALA A 46 -11.01 -5.74 -5.55
C ALA A 46 -9.57 -5.86 -5.01
N ALA A 47 -8.85 -4.75 -4.87
CA ALA A 47 -7.52 -4.73 -4.28
C ALA A 47 -7.53 -5.17 -2.80
N MET A 48 -8.50 -4.69 -2.02
CA MET A 48 -8.72 -5.15 -0.64
C MET A 48 -9.04 -6.65 -0.57
N GLY A 49 -9.81 -7.19 -1.53
CA GLY A 49 -10.05 -8.62 -1.63
C GLY A 49 -8.76 -9.43 -1.77
N LYS A 50 -7.85 -9.00 -2.68
CA LYS A 50 -6.53 -9.64 -2.83
C LYS A 50 -5.70 -9.54 -1.55
N MET A 51 -5.75 -8.40 -0.86
CA MET A 51 -5.08 -8.21 0.42
C MET A 51 -5.65 -9.15 1.50
N GLN A 52 -6.98 -9.35 1.54
CA GLN A 52 -7.62 -10.30 2.45
C GLN A 52 -7.21 -11.75 2.16
N GLU A 53 -7.03 -12.11 0.88
CA GLU A 53 -6.50 -13.44 0.54
C GLU A 53 -5.06 -13.62 1.02
N LEU A 54 -4.20 -12.61 0.86
CA LEU A 54 -2.84 -12.63 1.42
C LEU A 54 -2.85 -12.74 2.95
N MET A 55 -3.79 -12.08 3.63
CA MET A 55 -3.94 -12.15 5.10
C MET A 55 -4.32 -13.55 5.61
N LYS A 56 -4.88 -14.43 4.76
CA LYS A 56 -5.16 -15.83 5.15
C LYS A 56 -3.87 -16.64 5.38
N THR A 57 -2.75 -16.19 4.82
CA THR A 57 -1.45 -16.84 4.95
C THR A 57 -0.46 -15.88 5.61
N PRO A 58 -0.25 -15.97 6.93
CA PRO A 58 0.61 -15.05 7.68
C PRO A 58 2.02 -14.90 7.07
N GLU A 59 2.61 -16.00 6.59
CA GLU A 59 3.93 -16.00 5.94
C GLU A 59 3.94 -15.22 4.62
N ALA A 60 2.86 -15.32 3.83
CA ALA A 60 2.73 -14.60 2.57
C ALA A 60 2.52 -13.10 2.82
N MET A 61 1.71 -12.76 3.83
CA MET A 61 1.52 -11.38 4.26
C MET A 61 2.84 -10.76 4.75
N GLN A 62 3.58 -11.46 5.59
CA GLN A 62 4.87 -10.98 6.10
C GLN A 62 5.87 -10.78 4.95
N THR A 63 6.00 -11.76 4.07
CA THR A 63 6.88 -11.67 2.89
C THR A 63 6.51 -10.50 1.98
N TRP A 64 5.20 -10.31 1.74
CA TRP A 64 4.70 -9.18 0.95
C TRP A 64 5.05 -7.84 1.60
N PHE A 65 4.82 -7.70 2.91
CA PHE A 65 5.14 -6.49 3.67
C PHE A 65 6.63 -6.18 3.68
N ASP A 66 7.48 -7.19 3.91
CA ASP A 66 8.94 -7.01 3.89
C ASP A 66 9.45 -6.62 2.49
N ASN A 67 8.86 -7.16 1.43
CA ASN A 67 9.20 -6.74 0.07
C ASN A 67 8.78 -5.29 -0.19
N LYS A 68 7.59 -4.87 0.26
CA LYS A 68 7.13 -3.48 0.13
C LYS A 68 7.98 -2.49 0.93
N ARG A 69 8.43 -2.89 2.11
CA ARG A 69 9.41 -2.11 2.88
C ARG A 69 10.72 -1.95 2.11
N LYS A 70 11.27 -3.04 1.57
CA LYS A 70 12.50 -2.99 0.76
C LYS A 70 12.35 -2.14 -0.50
N GLU A 71 11.20 -2.23 -1.19
CA GLU A 71 10.89 -1.36 -2.32
C GLU A 71 10.93 0.11 -1.91
N PHE A 72 10.29 0.48 -0.79
CA PHE A 72 10.33 1.84 -0.25
C PHE A 72 11.75 2.28 0.11
N GLU A 73 12.51 1.43 0.80
CA GLU A 73 13.89 1.72 1.21
C GLU A 73 14.84 1.86 0.01
N ALA A 74 14.58 1.17 -1.09
CA ALA A 74 15.34 1.28 -2.33
C ALA A 74 14.99 2.52 -3.18
N LEU A 75 13.86 3.16 -2.94
CA LEU A 75 13.48 4.37 -3.67
C LEU A 75 14.43 5.54 -3.36
N PRO A 76 14.75 6.38 -4.36
CA PRO A 76 15.48 7.61 -4.11
C PRO A 76 14.67 8.51 -3.18
N GLU A 77 15.37 9.25 -2.34
CA GLU A 77 14.74 10.37 -1.66
C GLU A 77 14.40 11.44 -2.69
N ASN A 78 13.19 11.97 -2.60
CA ASN A 78 12.78 13.11 -3.41
C ASN A 78 13.66 14.30 -3.00
N GLN A 79 14.38 14.83 -3.99
CA GLN A 79 15.22 16.03 -3.86
C GLN A 79 14.40 17.28 -3.55
#